data_AF-A0A061SGE2-F1
#
_entry.id   AF-A0A061SGE2-F1
#
_cell.length_a   1.000
_cell.length_b   1.000
_cell.length_c   1.000
_cell.angle_alpha   90.00
_cell.angle_beta   90.00
_cell.angle_gamma   90.00
#
_symmetry.space_group_name_H-M   'P 1'
#
loop_
_entity.id
_entity.type
_entity.pdbx_description
1 polymer ?
#
loop_
_entity_poly.entity_id
_entity_poly.type
_entity_poly.pdbx_seq_one_letter_code
_entity_poly.pdbx_strand_id
1 'polypeptide(L)'
;MATFLLYESASGYGLLEVTSMDEIGASAEKVQDSLRELDRFSKLVKLTAFKPFSSAADALENINAVSEATMSDSLKAFLEQNLPKVKHGKKPKYTLDEPKLGSAIQDGTGIPCVSNEMTGEVLRGVRLHFDRLVKGLEGG
;
A
#
# COMPACT_ATOMS: atom_id res chain seq x y z
N MET A 1 -1.31 9.52 -13.61
CA MET A 1 -0.61 8.24 -13.38
C MET A 1 -1.06 7.79 -12.01
N ALA A 2 -1.59 6.58 -11.85
CA ALA A 2 -2.12 6.15 -10.54
C ALA A 2 -0.97 5.83 -9.59
N THR A 3 -1.17 6.01 -8.29
CA THR A 3 -0.21 5.59 -7.28
C THR A 3 -0.92 4.67 -6.32
N PHE A 4 -0.39 3.47 -6.18
CA PHE A 4 -0.83 2.52 -5.18
C PHE A 4 0.15 2.54 -4.02
N LEU A 5 -0.30 2.29 -2.80
CA LEU A 5 0.51 2.18 -1.59
C LEU A 5 0.36 0.76 -1.06
N LEU A 6 1.49 0.09 -0.82
CA LEU A 6 1.49 -1.18 -0.08
C LEU A 6 1.56 -0.87 1.42
N TYR A 7 0.68 -1.50 2.19
CA TYR A 7 0.71 -1.45 3.65
C TYR A 7 0.80 -2.85 4.25
N GLU A 8 1.88 -3.11 4.99
CA GLU A 8 2.02 -4.30 5.83
C GLU A 8 1.36 -4.09 7.21
N SER A 9 0.47 -5.01 7.57
CA SER A 9 -0.16 -5.05 8.89
C SER A 9 0.13 -6.39 9.57
N ALA A 10 -0.10 -6.46 10.88
CA ALA A 10 -0.03 -7.73 11.61
C ALA A 10 -1.06 -8.76 11.13
N SER A 11 -2.16 -8.29 10.51
CA SER A 11 -3.24 -9.13 10.00
C SER A 11 -3.09 -9.54 8.53
N GLY A 12 -2.16 -8.94 7.77
CA GLY A 12 -2.03 -9.17 6.34
C GLY A 12 -1.55 -7.98 5.53
N TYR A 13 -1.64 -8.08 4.20
CA TYR A 13 -1.25 -7.03 3.26
C TYR A 13 -2.46 -6.21 2.79
N GLY A 14 -2.36 -4.89 2.85
CA GLY A 14 -3.32 -3.95 2.29
C GLY A 14 -2.75 -3.23 1.07
N LEU A 15 -3.57 -3.06 0.04
CA LEU A 15 -3.25 -2.25 -1.14
C LEU A 15 -4.23 -1.07 -1.19
N LEU A 16 -3.70 0.14 -1.23
CA LEU A 16 -4.50 1.36 -1.26
C LEU A 16 -4.19 2.14 -2.54
N GLU A 17 -5.20 2.67 -3.20
CA GLU A 17 -5.03 3.67 -4.26
C GLU A 17 -5.02 5.07 -3.65
N VAL A 18 -4.02 5.88 -3.98
CA VAL A 18 -3.95 7.30 -3.61
C VAL A 18 -4.76 8.09 -4.64
N THR A 19 -5.90 8.62 -4.20
CA THR A 19 -6.92 9.21 -5.08
C THR A 19 -6.82 10.72 -5.25
N SER A 20 -6.15 11.43 -4.32
CA SER A 20 -5.98 12.88 -4.40
C SER A 20 -4.61 13.30 -3.85
N MET A 21 -3.65 13.48 -4.75
CA MET A 21 -2.32 14.01 -4.43
C MET A 21 -2.29 15.55 -4.31
N ASP A 22 -3.32 16.27 -4.77
CA ASP A 22 -3.30 17.74 -4.74
C ASP A 22 -3.44 18.32 -3.31
N GLU A 23 -4.04 17.58 -2.37
CA GLU A 23 -4.03 17.95 -0.94
C GLU A 23 -2.66 17.67 -0.27
N ILE A 24 -1.81 16.85 -0.89
CA ILE A 24 -0.50 16.42 -0.38
C ILE A 24 0.57 17.50 -0.63
N GLY A 25 0.34 18.46 -1.53
CA GLY A 25 1.20 19.64 -1.73
C GLY A 25 1.01 20.76 -0.70
N ALA A 26 0.15 20.55 0.32
CA ALA A 26 -0.06 21.48 1.41
C ALA A 26 1.09 21.42 2.43
N SER A 27 1.17 22.40 3.35
CA SER A 27 2.13 22.35 4.46
C SER A 27 1.95 21.06 5.27
N ALA A 28 3.05 20.52 5.82
CA ALA A 28 3.04 19.28 6.60
C ALA A 28 1.96 19.26 7.70
N GLU A 29 1.70 20.39 8.36
CA GLU A 29 0.62 20.51 9.36
C GLU A 29 -0.78 20.25 8.78
N LYS A 30 -1.09 20.79 7.60
CA LYS A 30 -2.41 20.60 6.97
C LYS A 30 -2.63 19.17 6.52
N VAL A 31 -1.56 18.53 6.03
CA VAL A 31 -1.59 17.09 5.73
C VAL A 31 -1.81 16.32 7.02
N GLN A 32 -1.06 16.59 8.09
CA GLN A 32 -1.25 15.90 9.36
C GLN A 32 -2.66 16.04 9.93
N ASP A 33 -3.28 17.21 9.81
CA ASP A 33 -4.67 17.41 10.23
C ASP A 33 -5.68 16.67 9.36
N SER A 34 -5.45 16.55 8.04
CA SER A 34 -6.33 15.78 7.16
C SER A 34 -6.22 14.27 7.39
N LEU A 35 -5.06 13.80 7.87
CA LEU A 35 -4.82 12.40 8.23
C LEU A 35 -5.47 11.96 9.55
N ARG A 36 -5.90 12.88 10.42
CA ARG A 36 -6.48 12.55 11.75
C ARG A 36 -7.95 12.11 11.67
N GLU A 37 -8.68 12.69 10.75
CA GLU A 37 -10.13 12.48 10.60
C GLU A 37 -10.40 11.45 9.50
N LEU A 38 -11.07 10.34 9.85
CA LEU A 38 -11.32 9.24 8.92
C LEU A 38 -12.03 9.69 7.64
N ASP A 39 -13.04 10.55 7.76
CA ASP A 39 -13.83 11.03 6.62
C ASP A 39 -13.01 11.87 5.64
N ARG A 40 -11.95 12.54 6.12
CA ARG A 40 -11.01 13.26 5.27
C ARG A 40 -9.99 12.30 4.69
N PHE A 41 -9.42 11.45 5.53
CA PHE A 41 -8.42 10.48 5.09
C PHE A 41 -8.94 9.50 4.03
N SER A 42 -10.19 9.05 4.15
CA SER A 42 -10.84 8.15 3.18
C SER A 42 -11.09 8.79 1.81
N LYS A 43 -10.93 10.12 1.70
CA LYS A 43 -10.93 10.84 0.40
C LYS A 43 -9.53 10.94 -0.21
N LEU A 44 -8.48 10.72 0.58
CA LEU A 44 -7.09 10.70 0.10
C LEU A 44 -6.72 9.32 -0.41
N VAL A 45 -7.14 8.28 0.30
CA VAL A 45 -6.84 6.89 -0.03
C VAL A 45 -8.10 6.05 -0.12
N LYS A 46 -8.05 5.04 -1.00
CA LYS A 46 -9.08 4.01 -1.10
C LYS A 46 -8.42 2.65 -0.94
N LEU A 47 -8.83 1.87 0.05
CA LEU A 47 -8.42 0.46 0.16
C LEU A 47 -9.01 -0.31 -1.03
N THR A 48 -8.16 -0.88 -1.89
CA THR A 48 -8.59 -1.60 -3.10
C THR A 48 -8.48 -3.11 -2.94
N ALA A 49 -7.57 -3.59 -2.08
CA ALA A 49 -7.45 -4.99 -1.76
C ALA A 49 -6.90 -5.19 -0.35
N PHE A 50 -7.34 -6.27 0.30
CA PHE A 50 -6.77 -6.74 1.55
C PHE A 50 -6.63 -8.26 1.49
N LYS A 51 -5.45 -8.75 1.85
CA LYS A 51 -5.15 -10.19 1.96
C LYS A 51 -4.81 -10.50 3.42
N PRO A 52 -5.74 -11.09 4.19
CA PRO A 52 -5.42 -11.54 5.53
C PRO A 52 -4.43 -12.70 5.51
N PHE A 53 -3.59 -12.81 6.55
CA PHE A 53 -2.77 -14.00 6.75
C PHE A 53 -3.64 -15.19 7.13
N SER A 54 -3.35 -16.34 6.54
CA SER A 54 -4.13 -17.57 6.70
C SER A 54 -3.91 -18.26 8.04
N SER A 55 -2.76 -18.04 8.67
CA SER A 55 -2.37 -18.62 9.95
C SER A 55 -1.29 -17.80 10.64
N ALA A 56 -1.00 -18.11 11.92
CA ALA A 56 0.11 -17.49 12.64
C ALA A 56 1.49 -17.81 12.03
N ALA A 57 1.64 -19.01 11.42
CA ALA A 57 2.87 -19.40 10.74
C ALA A 57 3.08 -18.57 9.46
N ASP A 58 2.01 -18.43 8.66
CA ASP A 58 1.99 -17.58 7.45
C ASP A 58 2.27 -16.11 7.81
N ALA A 59 1.67 -15.60 8.90
CA ALA A 59 1.96 -14.27 9.39
C ALA A 59 3.43 -14.08 9.78
N LEU A 60 4.00 -15.02 10.54
CA LEU A 60 5.39 -14.97 10.97
C LEU A 60 6.36 -15.00 9.78
N GLU A 61 6.12 -15.87 8.81
CA GLU A 61 6.92 -15.98 7.60
C GLU A 61 6.95 -14.67 6.81
N ASN A 62 5.77 -14.09 6.55
CA ASN A 62 5.66 -12.84 5.80
C ASN A 62 6.24 -11.64 6.57
N ILE A 63 6.09 -11.60 7.90
CA ILE A 63 6.70 -10.56 8.73
C ILE A 63 8.22 -10.66 8.68
N ASN A 64 8.79 -11.86 8.76
CA ASN A 64 10.23 -12.06 8.66
C ASN A 64 10.76 -11.65 7.28
N ALA A 65 10.06 -12.01 6.20
CA ALA A 65 10.44 -11.60 4.85
C ALA A 65 10.48 -10.07 4.71
N VAL A 66 9.45 -9.37 5.22
CA VAL A 66 9.40 -7.90 5.25
C VAL A 66 10.59 -7.33 6.06
N SER A 67 10.88 -7.90 7.23
CA SER A 67 12.01 -7.49 8.08
C SER A 67 13.38 -7.64 7.42
N GLU A 68 13.53 -8.65 6.56
CA GLU A 68 14.76 -8.93 5.81
C GLU A 68 14.77 -8.22 4.43
N ALA A 69 13.78 -7.38 4.14
CA ALA A 69 13.57 -6.73 2.85
C ALA A 69 13.52 -7.70 1.66
N THR A 70 12.98 -8.90 1.88
CA THR A 70 12.78 -9.92 0.85
C THR A 70 11.30 -10.01 0.45
N MET A 71 11.05 -10.31 -0.82
CA MET A 71 9.69 -10.48 -1.32
C MET A 71 9.28 -11.94 -1.21
N SER A 72 8.24 -12.23 -0.43
CA SER A 72 7.63 -13.55 -0.36
C SER A 72 6.78 -13.85 -1.61
N ASP A 73 6.61 -15.14 -1.93
CA ASP A 73 5.69 -15.56 -2.99
C ASP A 73 4.24 -15.12 -2.72
N SER A 74 3.88 -15.08 -1.43
CA SER A 74 2.59 -14.59 -0.93
C SER A 74 2.36 -13.12 -1.31
N LEU A 75 3.37 -12.26 -1.13
CA LEU A 75 3.31 -10.85 -1.50
C LEU A 75 3.32 -10.67 -3.03
N LYS A 76 4.16 -11.42 -3.75
CA LYS A 76 4.21 -11.39 -5.22
C LYS A 76 2.84 -11.68 -5.83
N ALA A 77 2.22 -12.79 -5.41
CA ALA A 77 0.90 -13.18 -5.88
C ALA A 77 -0.16 -12.13 -5.57
N PHE A 78 -0.10 -11.53 -4.38
CA PHE A 78 -1.01 -10.46 -3.97
C PHE A 78 -0.91 -9.23 -4.89
N LEU A 79 0.31 -8.77 -5.20
CA LEU A 79 0.53 -7.61 -6.06
C LEU A 79 0.08 -7.88 -7.51
N GLU A 80 0.47 -9.03 -8.08
CA GLU A 80 0.12 -9.39 -9.46
C GLU A 80 -1.40 -9.58 -9.67
N GLN A 81 -2.12 -10.02 -8.63
CA GLN A 81 -3.56 -10.19 -8.67
C GLN A 81 -4.33 -8.86 -8.59
N ASN A 82 -3.83 -7.90 -7.79
CA ASN A 82 -4.61 -6.71 -7.42
C ASN A 82 -4.18 -5.42 -8.13
N LEU A 83 -3.00 -5.39 -8.76
CA LEU A 83 -2.55 -4.23 -9.54
C LEU A 83 -2.93 -4.34 -11.03
N PRO A 84 -3.09 -3.21 -11.73
CA PRO A 84 -3.36 -3.21 -13.16
C PRO A 84 -2.30 -4.01 -13.94
N LYS A 85 -2.75 -4.97 -14.76
CA LYS A 85 -1.83 -5.75 -15.60
C LYS A 85 -1.06 -4.85 -16.57
N VAL A 86 0.26 -4.95 -16.54
CA VAL A 86 1.13 -4.27 -17.48
C VAL A 86 1.28 -5.15 -18.72
N LYS A 87 0.81 -4.66 -19.88
CA LYS A 87 0.97 -5.40 -21.14
C LYS A 87 2.45 -5.50 -21.50
N HIS A 88 2.87 -6.65 -22.01
CA HIS A 88 4.25 -6.86 -22.47
C HIS A 88 4.72 -5.73 -23.40
N GLY A 89 5.90 -5.17 -23.12
CA GLY A 89 6.48 -4.06 -23.88
C GLY A 89 5.84 -2.69 -23.66
N LYS A 90 4.88 -2.54 -22.73
CA LYS A 90 4.31 -1.25 -22.33
C LYS A 90 4.84 -0.83 -20.96
N LYS A 91 5.03 0.48 -20.80
CA LYS A 91 5.31 1.05 -19.48
C LYS A 91 4.05 0.96 -18.59
N PRO A 92 4.21 0.58 -17.32
CA PRO A 92 3.14 0.70 -16.32
C PRO A 92 2.60 2.13 -16.27
N LYS A 93 1.28 2.28 -16.09
CA LYS A 93 0.62 3.59 -15.91
C LYS A 93 0.38 3.93 -14.43
N TYR A 94 1.07 3.21 -13.56
CA TYR A 94 1.01 3.39 -12.12
C TYR A 94 2.39 3.18 -11.51
N THR A 95 2.55 3.65 -10.28
CA THR A 95 3.67 3.33 -9.39
C THR A 95 3.16 2.66 -8.13
N LEU A 96 4.00 1.83 -7.50
CA LEU A 96 3.78 1.31 -6.17
C LEU A 96 4.64 2.09 -5.18
N ASP A 97 4.01 2.74 -4.22
CA ASP A 97 4.66 3.42 -3.12
C ASP A 97 4.95 2.40 -2.03
N GLU A 98 6.23 2.10 -1.86
CA GLU A 98 6.73 1.15 -0.88
C GLU A 98 8.21 1.47 -0.56
N PRO A 99 8.54 1.76 0.72
CA PRO A 99 9.87 2.23 1.10
C PRO A 99 10.91 1.13 1.41
N LYS A 100 10.52 -0.09 1.79
CA LYS A 100 11.46 -1.11 2.32
C LYS A 100 11.78 -2.23 1.33
N LEU A 101 10.78 -2.70 0.62
CA LEU A 101 10.74 -3.79 -0.34
C LEU A 101 10.78 -3.33 -1.80
N GLY A 102 10.76 -2.03 -2.09
CA GLY A 102 10.62 -1.49 -3.45
C GLY A 102 11.59 -2.10 -4.46
N SER A 103 12.86 -2.27 -4.10
CA SER A 103 13.84 -2.95 -4.96
C SER A 103 13.50 -4.43 -5.19
N ALA A 104 13.20 -5.17 -4.13
CA ALA A 104 12.86 -6.61 -4.23
C ALA A 104 11.57 -6.83 -5.04
N ILE A 105 10.57 -5.96 -4.87
CA ILE A 105 9.33 -5.98 -5.65
C ILE A 105 9.63 -5.69 -7.11
N GLN A 106 10.39 -4.63 -7.40
CA GLN A 106 10.72 -4.26 -8.76
C GLN A 106 11.51 -5.36 -9.49
N ASP A 107 12.49 -5.99 -8.83
CA ASP A 107 13.27 -7.09 -9.40
C ASP A 107 12.41 -8.33 -9.64
N GLY A 108 11.51 -8.67 -8.72
CA GLY A 108 10.72 -9.90 -8.80
C GLY A 108 9.44 -9.80 -9.65
N THR A 109 8.96 -8.60 -9.95
CA THR A 109 7.68 -8.36 -10.66
C THR A 109 7.76 -7.37 -11.83
N GLY A 110 8.80 -6.53 -11.88
CA GLY A 110 8.88 -5.40 -12.83
C GLY A 110 7.93 -4.24 -12.49
N ILE A 111 7.26 -4.26 -11.35
CA ILE A 111 6.40 -3.16 -10.88
C ILE A 111 7.30 -1.97 -10.47
N PRO A 112 7.06 -0.76 -11.01
CA PRO A 112 7.87 0.39 -10.70
C PRO A 112 7.53 0.86 -9.29
N CYS A 113 8.53 0.81 -8.42
CA CYS A 113 8.37 1.22 -7.03
C CYS A 113 8.92 2.63 -6.82
N VAL A 114 8.27 3.39 -5.96
CA VAL A 114 8.66 4.75 -5.57
C VAL A 114 8.58 4.86 -4.05
N SER A 115 9.31 5.82 -3.50
CA SER A 115 9.16 6.28 -2.13
C SER A 115 9.54 7.75 -2.13
N ASN A 116 8.66 8.60 -1.59
CA ASN A 116 8.84 10.04 -1.58
C ASN A 116 8.65 10.58 -0.16
N GLU A 117 8.81 11.90 -0.01
CA GLU A 117 8.73 12.57 1.30
C GLU A 117 7.36 12.39 1.99
N MET A 118 6.32 12.08 1.22
CA MET A 118 4.93 11.97 1.70
C MET A 118 4.51 10.53 2.00
N THR A 119 5.25 9.53 1.50
CA THR A 119 5.03 8.11 1.78
C THR A 119 4.83 7.86 3.27
N GLY A 120 5.68 8.44 4.13
CA GLY A 120 5.62 8.26 5.58
C GLY A 120 4.33 8.80 6.21
N GLU A 121 3.86 9.96 5.76
CA GLU A 121 2.66 10.59 6.30
C GLU A 121 1.39 9.85 5.84
N VAL A 122 1.32 9.42 4.58
CA VAL A 122 0.19 8.60 4.11
C VAL A 122 0.15 7.27 4.87
N LEU A 123 1.29 6.59 5.05
CA LEU A 123 1.38 5.36 5.84
C LEU A 123 0.95 5.55 7.30
N ARG A 124 1.22 6.72 7.91
CA ARG A 124 0.72 7.06 9.24
C ARG A 124 -0.80 7.13 9.29
N GLY A 125 -1.42 7.81 8.31
CA GLY A 125 -2.87 7.87 8.20
C GLY A 125 -3.48 6.47 7.99
N VAL A 126 -2.88 5.66 7.12
CA VAL A 126 -3.32 4.27 6.91
C VAL A 126 -3.29 3.52 8.22
N ARG A 127 -2.18 3.55 8.96
CA ARG A 127 -2.05 2.87 10.25
C ARG A 127 -3.08 3.33 11.28
N LEU A 128 -3.40 4.62 11.34
CA LEU A 128 -4.40 5.19 12.26
C LEU A 128 -5.84 4.73 11.94
N HIS A 129 -6.12 4.48 10.67
CA HIS A 129 -7.47 4.20 10.19
C HIS A 129 -7.69 2.78 9.69
N PHE A 130 -6.65 1.94 9.65
CA PHE A 130 -6.64 0.66 8.95
C PHE A 130 -7.81 -0.26 9.34
N ASP A 131 -8.04 -0.45 10.64
CA ASP A 131 -9.12 -1.32 11.14
C ASP A 131 -10.51 -0.87 10.65
N ARG A 132 -10.71 0.43 10.42
CA ARG A 132 -11.96 0.98 9.90
C ARG A 132 -12.03 0.88 8.37
N LEU A 133 -10.90 1.06 7.69
CA LEU A 133 -10.78 0.90 6.25
C LEU A 133 -11.04 -0.55 5.81
N VAL A 134 -10.48 -1.53 6.53
CA VAL A 134 -10.65 -2.97 6.23
C VAL A 134 -12.11 -3.40 6.44
N LYS A 135 -12.76 -2.99 7.53
CA LYS A 135 -14.19 -3.27 7.76
C LYS A 135 -15.09 -2.68 6.66
N GLY A 136 -14.70 -1.55 6.09
CA GLY A 136 -15.40 -0.94 4.96
C GLY A 136 -15.29 -1.74 3.65
N LEU A 137 -14.27 -2.61 3.52
CA LEU A 137 -14.04 -3.42 2.32
C LEU A 137 -14.93 -4.69 2.30
N GLU A 138 -15.23 -5.27 3.47
CA GLU A 138 -16.03 -6.51 3.58
C GLU A 138 -17.52 -6.31 3.25
N GLY A 139 -17.98 -5.06 3.12
CA GLY A 139 -19.38 -4.70 2.84
C GLY A 139 -19.64 -4.08 1.46
N GLY A 140 -18.70 -4.18 0.51
CA GLY A 140 -18.78 -3.59 -0.83
C GLY A 140 -18.98 -4.61 -1.95
#